data_AF-A0A495YVB6-F1
#
_entry.id   AF-A0A495YVB6-F1
#
_cell.length_a   1.000
_cell.length_b   1.000
_cell.length_c   1.000
_cell.angle_alpha   90.00
_cell.angle_beta   90.00
_cell.angle_gamma   90.00
#
_symmetry.space_group_name_H-M   'P 1'
#
loop_
_entity.id
_entity.type
_entity.pdbx_description
1 polymer ?
#
loop_
_entity_poly.entity_id
_entity_poly.type
_entity_poly.pdbx_seq_one_letter_code
_entity_poly.pdbx_strand_id
1 'polypeptide(L)'
;MRVITTLSLTHSDGYVMYTTGWGAVKVCPECPYPWGPGHEHIWYDFWDADLGQPVGPKVQYQQNIEDSFNGLFIREFTNGWAVYNRSGKPQTITLPASATPVSDRGNNAASQTHLLPDLDGEIYLKIPSPYDLNRDGTINVLDLLLVSKHFGTADGDVNGDGTTNFLDLTLVVQQFNQ
;
A
#
# COMPACT_ATOMS: atom_id res chain seq x y z
N MET A 1 -13.69 -8.59 -2.38
CA MET A 1 -12.42 -8.83 -1.66
C MET A 1 -11.91 -7.58 -0.97
N ARG A 2 -11.81 -6.43 -1.67
CA ARG A 2 -11.31 -5.17 -1.11
C ARG A 2 -11.83 -4.84 0.29
N VAL A 3 -13.16 -4.82 0.47
CA VAL A 3 -13.80 -4.52 1.76
C VAL A 3 -13.24 -5.30 2.95
N ILE A 4 -13.07 -6.63 2.84
CA ILE A 4 -12.58 -7.43 3.96
C ILE A 4 -11.06 -7.30 4.08
N THR A 5 -10.35 -7.20 2.95
CA THR A 5 -8.90 -6.96 2.95
C THR A 5 -8.59 -5.68 3.74
N THR A 6 -9.26 -4.56 3.42
CA THR A 6 -9.00 -3.27 4.06
C THR A 6 -9.60 -3.19 5.46
N LEU A 7 -10.73 -3.85 5.74
CA LEU A 7 -11.20 -4.07 7.11
C LEU A 7 -10.10 -4.73 7.95
N SER A 8 -9.49 -5.82 7.45
CA SER A 8 -8.41 -6.51 8.14
C SER A 8 -7.20 -5.61 8.33
N LEU A 9 -6.72 -4.97 7.26
CA LEU A 9 -5.53 -4.10 7.32
C LEU A 9 -5.69 -2.95 8.30
N THR A 10 -6.89 -2.36 8.37
CA THR A 10 -7.19 -1.25 9.28
C THR A 10 -7.39 -1.69 10.74
N HIS A 11 -7.83 -2.93 10.99
CA HIS A 11 -8.21 -3.39 12.33
C HIS A 11 -7.26 -4.44 12.94
N SER A 12 -6.34 -5.00 12.16
CA SER A 12 -5.52 -6.16 12.56
C SER A 12 -4.13 -6.14 11.91
N ASP A 13 -3.19 -6.88 12.50
CA ASP A 13 -1.90 -7.24 11.87
C ASP A 13 -1.91 -8.69 11.36
N GLY A 14 -3.06 -9.37 11.49
CA GLY A 14 -3.25 -10.73 11.04
C GLY A 14 -3.61 -10.82 9.56
N TYR A 15 -3.69 -12.06 9.08
CA TYR A 15 -4.05 -12.36 7.70
C TYR A 15 -5.54 -12.71 7.61
N VAL A 16 -6.19 -12.27 6.53
CA VAL A 16 -7.47 -12.85 6.10
C VAL A 16 -7.18 -13.87 5.03
N MET A 17 -7.63 -15.09 5.27
CA MET A 17 -7.58 -16.16 4.28
C MET A 17 -8.98 -16.46 3.77
N TYR A 18 -9.11 -16.48 2.44
CA TYR A 18 -10.31 -16.92 1.78
C TYR A 18 -10.13 -18.34 1.27
N THR A 19 -11.13 -19.17 1.56
CA THR A 19 -11.24 -20.52 1.03
C THR A 19 -12.52 -20.58 0.20
N THR A 20 -12.47 -21.24 -0.95
CA THR A 20 -13.66 -21.50 -1.79
C THR A 20 -14.57 -22.59 -1.21
N GLY A 21 -14.19 -23.17 -0.07
CA GLY A 21 -14.88 -24.30 0.54
C GLY A 21 -14.22 -25.64 0.17
N TRP A 22 -14.99 -26.72 0.28
CA TRP A 22 -14.57 -28.06 -0.12
C TRP A 22 -14.32 -28.12 -1.63
N GLY A 23 -13.06 -28.23 -2.04
CA GLY A 23 -12.70 -28.71 -3.37
C GLY A 23 -12.88 -30.23 -3.45
N ALA A 24 -13.03 -30.75 -4.67
CA ALA A 24 -13.11 -32.19 -4.90
C ALA A 24 -11.91 -32.91 -4.25
N VAL A 25 -12.14 -34.06 -3.63
CA VAL A 25 -11.08 -34.92 -3.06
C VAL A 25 -10.07 -35.21 -4.16
N LYS A 26 -8.89 -34.57 -4.08
CA LYS A 26 -7.82 -34.77 -5.05
C LYS A 26 -7.09 -36.05 -4.64
N VAL A 27 -7.40 -37.15 -5.31
CA VAL A 27 -6.63 -38.40 -5.16
C VAL A 27 -5.28 -38.16 -5.83
N CYS A 28 -4.21 -37.99 -5.06
CA CYS A 28 -2.86 -37.99 -5.61
C CYS A 28 -2.55 -39.43 -6.12
N PRO A 29 -2.06 -39.60 -7.35
CA PRO A 29 -1.82 -40.93 -7.93
C PRO A 29 -0.78 -41.78 -7.17
N GLU A 30 0.06 -41.14 -6.35
CA GLU A 30 1.25 -41.73 -5.72
C GLU A 30 1.06 -42.10 -4.24
N CYS A 31 -0.07 -41.76 -3.60
CA CYS A 31 -0.27 -42.05 -2.17
C CYS A 31 -1.58 -42.83 -1.92
N PRO A 32 -1.56 -43.87 -1.07
CA PRO A 32 -2.70 -44.76 -0.82
C PRO A 32 -3.70 -44.22 0.22
N TYR A 33 -3.56 -42.97 0.67
CA TYR A 33 -4.47 -42.36 1.65
C TYR A 33 -5.23 -41.18 1.03
N PRO A 34 -6.56 -41.08 1.23
CA PRO A 34 -7.30 -39.89 0.86
C PRO A 34 -6.80 -38.73 1.71
N TRP A 35 -6.04 -37.81 1.09
CA TRP A 35 -5.87 -36.50 1.69
C TRP A 35 -7.26 -35.90 1.84
N GLY A 36 -7.55 -35.37 3.03
CA GLY A 36 -8.81 -34.69 3.30
C GLY A 36 -9.12 -33.61 2.24
N PRO A 37 -10.35 -33.10 2.24
CA PRO A 37 -10.83 -32.15 1.22
C PRO A 37 -9.79 -31.07 0.91
N GLY A 38 -9.34 -31.04 -0.34
CA GLY A 38 -8.47 -29.97 -0.81
C GLY A 38 -9.26 -28.66 -0.76
N HIS A 39 -8.68 -27.60 -0.22
CA HIS A 39 -9.27 -26.27 -0.26
C HIS A 39 -8.53 -25.46 -1.32
N GLU A 40 -9.27 -24.84 -2.25
CA GLU A 40 -8.67 -23.93 -3.22
C GLU A 40 -8.54 -22.54 -2.60
N HIS A 41 -7.39 -21.92 -2.83
CA HIS A 41 -7.12 -20.55 -2.47
C HIS A 41 -7.26 -19.69 -3.73
N ILE A 42 -8.14 -18.69 -3.70
CA ILE A 42 -8.21 -17.69 -4.77
C ILE A 42 -7.25 -16.57 -4.41
N TRP A 43 -6.37 -16.22 -5.35
CA TRP A 43 -5.52 -15.04 -5.27
C TRP A 43 -6.09 -13.93 -6.15
N TYR A 44 -6.03 -12.68 -5.68
CA TYR A 44 -6.50 -11.51 -6.42
C TYR A 44 -5.34 -10.53 -6.60
N ASP A 45 -5.18 -9.96 -7.80
CA ASP A 45 -4.15 -8.95 -8.10
C ASP A 45 -4.16 -7.77 -7.12
N PHE A 46 -5.32 -7.45 -6.52
CA PHE A 46 -5.46 -6.44 -5.47
C PHE A 46 -4.56 -6.71 -4.25
N TRP A 47 -4.21 -7.96 -3.99
CA TRP A 47 -3.34 -8.39 -2.89
C TRP A 47 -1.85 -8.30 -3.21
N ASP A 48 -1.48 -8.13 -4.49
CA ASP A 48 -0.08 -7.91 -4.89
C ASP A 48 0.38 -6.47 -4.63
N ALA A 49 -0.49 -5.62 -4.07
CA ALA A 49 -0.14 -4.26 -3.67
C ALA A 49 0.97 -4.28 -2.60
N ASP A 50 2.12 -3.74 -2.94
CA ASP A 50 3.24 -3.58 -2.02
C ASP A 50 2.99 -2.41 -1.06
N LEU A 51 2.16 -2.68 -0.05
CA LEU A 51 1.79 -1.70 0.97
C LEU A 51 2.90 -1.49 2.01
N GLY A 52 3.83 -2.43 2.12
CA GLY A 52 4.92 -2.40 3.09
C GLY A 52 4.48 -2.63 4.55
N GLN A 53 5.18 -2.01 5.50
CA GLN A 53 4.96 -2.24 6.94
C GLN A 53 3.98 -1.21 7.54
N PRO A 54 3.17 -1.58 8.54
CA PRO A 54 2.27 -0.63 9.18
C PRO A 54 3.06 0.41 10.01
N VAL A 55 2.79 1.70 9.78
CA VAL A 55 3.37 2.81 10.54
C VAL A 55 2.33 3.47 11.46
N GLY A 56 1.06 3.46 11.06
CA GLY A 56 -0.05 4.00 11.85
C GLY A 56 -0.67 2.97 12.81
N PRO A 57 -1.28 3.43 13.92
CA PRO A 57 -2.05 2.57 14.81
C PRO A 57 -3.29 2.01 14.09
N LYS A 58 -3.79 0.88 14.60
CA LYS A 58 -5.03 0.27 14.13
C LYS A 58 -6.22 1.18 14.46
N VAL A 59 -7.26 1.11 13.63
CA VAL A 59 -8.55 1.77 13.85
C VAL A 59 -8.40 3.29 14.03
N GLN A 60 -7.68 3.95 13.12
CA GLN A 60 -7.69 5.42 13.08
C GLN A 60 -8.91 5.93 12.32
N TYR A 61 -9.59 6.89 12.93
CA TYR A 61 -10.62 7.67 12.27
C TYR A 61 -9.97 8.78 11.45
N GLN A 62 -10.45 8.96 10.22
CA GLN A 62 -10.05 10.12 9.44
C GLN A 62 -10.73 11.37 10.03
N GLN A 63 -9.93 12.31 10.53
CA GLN A 63 -10.42 13.59 11.05
C GLN A 63 -10.97 14.44 9.90
N ASN A 64 -11.97 15.29 10.18
CA ASN A 64 -12.67 16.21 9.27
C ASN A 64 -13.93 15.69 8.55
N ILE A 65 -14.55 14.58 8.98
CA ILE A 65 -15.92 14.25 8.54
C ILE A 65 -16.89 14.79 9.58
N GLU A 66 -17.52 15.93 9.27
CA GLU A 66 -18.47 16.66 10.14
C GLU A 66 -19.73 15.84 10.49
N ASP A 67 -19.96 14.69 9.86
CA ASP A 67 -21.08 13.82 10.16
C ASP A 67 -20.65 12.65 11.04
N SER A 68 -21.18 12.68 12.26
CA SER A 68 -20.91 11.76 13.37
C SER A 68 -21.45 10.34 13.15
N PHE A 69 -20.97 9.64 12.12
CA PHE A 69 -21.05 8.18 12.05
C PHE A 69 -19.66 7.57 11.87
N ASN A 70 -19.11 7.13 13.00
CA ASN A 70 -17.96 6.25 13.15
C ASN A 70 -18.00 5.09 12.14
N GLY A 71 -17.34 5.23 11.00
CA GLY A 71 -17.37 4.19 9.97
C GLY A 71 -16.32 4.32 8.87
N LEU A 72 -15.51 5.37 8.86
CA LEU A 72 -14.37 5.49 7.96
C LEU A 72 -13.08 5.27 8.75
N PHE A 73 -12.35 4.24 8.38
CA PHE A 73 -11.11 3.83 9.02
C PHE A 73 -9.97 3.94 8.03
N ILE A 74 -8.88 4.53 8.47
CA ILE A 74 -7.64 4.62 7.71
C ILE A 74 -6.52 3.99 8.54
N ARG A 75 -5.56 3.38 7.87
CA ARG A 75 -4.28 3.00 8.48
C ARG A 75 -3.17 3.25 7.50
N GLU A 76 -2.13 3.92 7.97
CA GLU A 76 -0.93 4.20 7.18
C GLU A 76 0.08 3.05 7.28
N PHE A 77 0.71 2.79 6.14
CA PHE A 77 1.82 1.89 5.93
C PHE A 77 2.96 2.64 5.23
N THR A 78 4.16 2.04 5.18
CA THR A 78 5.36 2.68 4.59
C THR A 78 5.07 3.16 3.16
N ASN A 79 4.42 2.33 2.34
CA ASN A 79 4.22 2.60 0.92
C ASN A 79 2.81 3.11 0.58
N GLY A 80 1.94 3.34 1.57
CA GLY A 80 0.55 3.68 1.26
C GLY A 80 -0.41 3.71 2.44
N TRP A 81 -1.70 3.69 2.13
CA TRP A 81 -2.79 3.65 3.10
C TRP A 81 -3.78 2.54 2.76
N ALA A 82 -4.32 1.90 3.78
CA ALA A 82 -5.53 1.10 3.66
C ALA A 82 -6.71 1.90 4.21
N VAL A 83 -7.82 1.96 3.46
CA VAL A 83 -9.03 2.67 3.88
C VAL A 83 -10.24 1.75 3.78
N TYR A 84 -11.08 1.79 4.81
CA TYR A 84 -12.31 1.03 4.90
C TYR A 84 -13.47 1.95 5.26
N ASN A 85 -14.52 1.94 4.43
CA ASN A 85 -15.73 2.72 4.60
C ASN A 85 -16.93 1.82 4.90
N ARG A 86 -17.55 2.07 6.05
CA ARG A 86 -18.85 1.56 6.50
C ARG A 86 -19.70 2.66 7.14
N SER A 87 -19.52 3.89 6.67
CA SER A 87 -20.18 5.09 7.21
C SER A 87 -21.66 5.18 6.82
N GLY A 88 -22.18 4.26 5.99
CA GLY A 88 -23.56 4.27 5.51
C GLY A 88 -23.76 5.07 4.22
N LYS A 89 -22.70 5.69 3.69
CA LYS A 89 -22.72 6.47 2.44
C LYS A 89 -21.33 6.52 1.78
N PRO A 90 -21.23 6.74 0.46
CA PRO A 90 -19.96 7.04 -0.18
C PRO A 90 -19.29 8.26 0.47
N GLN A 91 -17.98 8.19 0.66
CA GLN A 91 -17.18 9.25 1.27
C GLN A 91 -16.11 9.73 0.29
N THR A 92 -15.89 11.05 0.26
CA THR A 92 -14.72 11.62 -0.39
C THR A 92 -13.65 11.80 0.67
N ILE A 93 -12.54 11.10 0.52
CA ILE A 93 -11.40 11.14 1.44
C ILE A 93 -10.30 12.01 0.86
N THR A 94 -9.52 12.66 1.74
CA THR A 94 -8.32 13.41 1.37
C THR A 94 -7.13 12.84 2.13
N LEU A 95 -6.21 12.24 1.40
CA LEU A 95 -4.97 11.65 1.92
C LEU A 95 -3.90 12.74 2.12
N PRO A 96 -2.92 12.52 3.02
CA PRO A 96 -1.82 13.47 3.24
C PRO A 96 -0.96 13.74 2.00
N ALA A 97 -0.81 12.76 1.10
CA ALA A 97 -0.07 12.89 -0.15
C ALA A 97 -0.84 12.24 -1.30
N SER A 98 -0.48 12.61 -2.54
CA SER A 98 -1.07 12.00 -3.73
C SER A 98 -0.77 10.51 -3.78
N ALA A 99 -1.79 9.72 -4.08
CA ALA A 99 -1.68 8.28 -4.15
C ALA A 99 -2.52 7.70 -5.29
N THR A 100 -2.20 6.48 -5.68
CA THR A 100 -2.90 5.75 -6.75
C THR A 100 -3.75 4.63 -6.13
N PRO A 101 -5.03 4.50 -6.48
CA PRO A 101 -5.86 3.39 -6.05
C PRO A 101 -5.37 2.06 -6.64
N VAL A 102 -5.28 1.01 -5.84
CA VAL A 102 -4.86 -0.31 -6.35
C VAL A 102 -5.92 -0.92 -7.26
N SER A 103 -7.20 -0.72 -6.93
CA SER A 103 -8.30 -1.30 -7.71
C SER A 103 -8.35 -0.84 -9.17
N ASP A 104 -7.85 0.36 -9.47
CA ASP A 104 -7.83 0.89 -10.82
C ASP A 104 -6.54 0.56 -11.58
N ARG A 105 -5.59 -0.14 -10.95
CA ARG A 105 -4.29 -0.54 -11.53
C ARG A 105 -3.48 0.62 -12.11
N GLY A 106 -3.62 1.83 -11.58
CA GLY A 106 -2.94 3.02 -12.10
C GLY A 106 -3.55 3.59 -13.38
N ASN A 107 -4.79 3.22 -13.71
CA ASN A 107 -5.51 3.87 -14.80
C ASN A 107 -5.91 5.31 -14.46
N ASN A 108 -6.01 5.67 -13.17
CA ASN A 108 -6.17 7.05 -12.75
C ASN A 108 -4.84 7.66 -12.35
N ALA A 109 -4.70 8.96 -12.62
CA ALA A 109 -3.59 9.75 -12.10
C ALA A 109 -3.64 9.77 -10.58
N ALA A 110 -2.45 9.79 -9.96
CA ALA A 110 -2.35 9.92 -8.52
C ALA A 110 -3.00 11.24 -8.05
N SER A 111 -3.78 11.15 -6.99
CA SER A 111 -4.57 12.26 -6.45
C SER A 111 -4.48 12.24 -4.93
N GLN A 112 -4.66 13.39 -4.28
CA GLN A 112 -4.85 13.43 -2.83
C GLN A 112 -6.29 13.07 -2.45
N THR A 113 -7.25 13.30 -3.35
CA THR A 113 -8.68 13.14 -3.06
C THR A 113 -9.25 11.97 -3.83
N HIS A 114 -10.02 11.11 -3.14
CA HIS A 114 -10.61 9.91 -3.70
C HIS A 114 -12.04 9.69 -3.23
N LEU A 115 -12.90 9.21 -4.13
CA LEU A 115 -14.24 8.74 -3.78
C LEU A 115 -14.18 7.27 -3.38
N LEU A 116 -14.67 6.95 -2.18
CA LEU A 116 -14.74 5.60 -1.64
C LEU A 116 -16.21 5.22 -1.39
N PRO A 117 -16.77 4.21 -2.09
CA PRO A 117 -18.13 3.74 -1.85
C PRO A 117 -18.37 3.27 -0.40
N ASP A 118 -19.64 3.21 0.02
CA ASP A 118 -20.00 2.60 1.30
C ASP A 118 -19.85 1.08 1.25
N LEU A 119 -19.61 0.47 2.43
CA LEU A 119 -19.36 -0.96 2.60
C LEU A 119 -18.27 -1.49 1.66
N ASP A 120 -17.24 -0.69 1.43
CA ASP A 120 -16.11 -1.02 0.58
C ASP A 120 -14.80 -0.49 1.18
N GLY A 121 -13.71 -0.76 0.49
CA GLY A 121 -12.42 -0.21 0.84
C GLY A 121 -11.46 -0.17 -0.33
N GLU A 122 -10.33 0.47 -0.10
CA GLU A 122 -9.29 0.65 -1.09
C GLU A 122 -7.90 0.64 -0.45
N ILE A 123 -6.90 0.22 -1.23
CA ILE A 123 -5.49 0.45 -0.91
C ILE A 123 -5.01 1.58 -1.82
N TYR A 124 -4.36 2.56 -1.23
CA TYR A 124 -3.78 3.69 -1.95
C TYR A 124 -2.26 3.62 -1.83
N LEU A 125 -1.56 3.46 -2.95
CA LEU A 125 -0.11 3.43 -2.97
C LEU A 125 0.44 4.85 -3.16
N LYS A 126 1.39 5.23 -2.31
CA LYS A 126 2.15 6.47 -2.44
C LYS A 126 2.88 6.47 -3.79
N ILE A 127 3.03 7.65 -4.38
CA ILE A 127 3.92 7.80 -5.52
C ILE A 127 5.35 7.62 -5.01
N PRO A 128 6.16 6.70 -5.57
CA PRO A 128 7.55 6.56 -5.18
C PRO A 128 8.29 7.89 -5.37
N SER A 129 8.96 8.36 -4.33
CA SER A 129 9.83 9.52 -4.43
C SER A 129 11.13 9.10 -5.12
N PRO A 130 11.62 9.83 -6.14
CA PRO A 130 12.95 9.56 -6.70
C PRO A 130 14.07 9.81 -5.68
N TYR A 131 13.76 10.47 -4.58
CA TYR A 131 14.70 10.80 -3.51
C TYR A 131 14.71 9.78 -2.35
N ASP A 132 13.77 8.83 -2.33
CA ASP A 132 13.77 7.67 -1.43
C ASP A 132 14.41 6.48 -2.15
N LEU A 133 15.74 6.43 -2.12
CA LEU A 133 16.53 5.48 -2.91
C LEU A 133 16.46 4.06 -2.32
N ASN A 134 16.33 3.93 -1.01
CA ASN A 134 16.24 2.62 -0.36
C ASN A 134 14.80 2.08 -0.31
N ARG A 135 13.80 2.91 -0.64
CA ARG A 135 12.37 2.61 -0.66
C ARG A 135 11.82 2.19 0.70
N ASP A 136 12.33 2.79 1.76
CA ASP A 136 11.84 2.56 3.13
C ASP A 136 10.67 3.48 3.50
N GLY A 137 10.31 4.41 2.61
CA GLY A 137 9.22 5.35 2.76
C GLY A 137 9.61 6.64 3.48
N THR A 138 10.88 6.82 3.87
CA THR A 138 11.37 8.00 4.60
C THR A 138 12.66 8.55 3.99
N ILE A 139 12.61 9.75 3.41
CA ILE A 139 13.81 10.37 2.83
C ILE A 139 14.72 10.88 3.94
N ASN A 140 15.88 10.23 4.13
CA ASN A 140 16.80 10.51 5.22
C ASN A 140 18.29 10.30 4.83
N VAL A 141 19.18 10.27 5.84
CA VAL A 141 20.63 10.14 5.63
C VAL A 141 21.03 8.83 4.94
N LEU A 142 20.21 7.79 5.04
CA LEU A 142 20.44 6.51 4.36
C LEU A 142 20.30 6.65 2.83
N ASP A 143 19.34 7.45 2.35
CA ASP A 143 19.20 7.77 0.92
C ASP A 143 20.39 8.59 0.42
N LEU A 144 20.83 9.55 1.21
CA LEU A 144 22.01 10.36 0.90
C LEU A 144 23.29 9.51 0.79
N LEU A 145 23.42 8.48 1.64
CA LEU A 145 24.54 7.53 1.57
C LEU A 145 24.49 6.70 0.28
N LEU A 146 23.29 6.34 -0.20
CA LEU A 146 23.13 5.65 -1.48
C LEU A 146 23.56 6.53 -2.65
N VAL A 147 23.13 7.80 -2.70
CA VAL A 147 23.62 8.75 -3.72
C VAL A 147 25.15 8.86 -3.67
N SER A 148 25.73 9.00 -2.47
CA SER A 148 27.18 9.11 -2.28
C SER A 148 27.94 7.88 -2.77
N LYS A 149 27.37 6.68 -2.62
CA LYS A 149 27.97 5.43 -3.08
C LYS A 149 28.05 5.33 -4.61
N HIS A 150 27.18 6.05 -5.32
CA HIS A 150 27.05 6.01 -6.77
C HIS A 150 27.68 7.23 -7.47
N PHE A 151 28.50 8.02 -6.76
CA PHE A 151 29.14 9.22 -7.28
C PHE A 151 29.89 8.96 -8.61
N GLY A 152 29.58 9.75 -9.64
CA GLY A 152 30.12 9.62 -10.99
C GLY A 152 29.47 8.54 -11.87
N THR A 153 28.37 7.93 -11.44
CA THR A 153 27.60 6.93 -12.21
C THR A 153 26.17 7.41 -12.47
N ALA A 154 25.31 6.63 -13.13
CA ALA A 154 23.89 6.98 -13.31
C ALA A 154 22.97 6.43 -12.20
N ASP A 155 23.48 5.55 -11.32
CA ASP A 155 22.64 4.78 -10.39
C ASP A 155 22.10 5.61 -9.20
N GLY A 156 22.71 6.75 -8.90
CA GLY A 156 22.25 7.71 -7.88
C GLY A 156 21.82 9.06 -8.46
N ASP A 157 21.61 9.13 -9.77
CA ASP A 157 21.19 10.34 -10.48
C ASP A 157 19.68 10.56 -10.26
N VAL A 158 19.35 11.42 -9.29
CA VAL A 158 17.94 11.70 -8.92
C VAL A 158 17.33 12.80 -9.78
N ASN A 159 18.16 13.52 -10.53
CA ASN A 159 17.74 14.65 -11.35
C ASN A 159 17.63 14.30 -12.86
N GLY A 160 18.21 13.17 -13.27
CA GLY A 160 18.14 12.62 -14.62
C GLY A 160 19.13 13.23 -15.62
N ASP A 161 20.21 13.87 -15.17
CA ASP A 161 21.23 14.49 -16.02
C ASP A 161 22.29 13.50 -16.56
N GLY A 162 22.23 12.24 -16.12
CA GLY A 162 23.12 11.16 -16.51
C GLY A 162 24.36 11.00 -15.63
N THR A 163 24.53 11.77 -14.54
CA THR A 163 25.67 11.62 -13.62
C THR A 163 25.35 12.05 -12.20
N THR A 164 25.49 11.11 -11.27
CA THR A 164 25.44 11.37 -9.83
C THR A 164 26.58 12.28 -9.39
N ASN A 165 26.25 13.47 -8.91
CA ASN A 165 27.19 14.46 -8.45
C ASN A 165 26.67 15.22 -7.21
N PHE A 166 27.29 16.35 -6.90
CA PHE A 166 26.93 17.16 -5.72
C PHE A 166 25.50 17.72 -5.79
N LEU A 167 24.96 17.93 -7.00
CA LEU A 167 23.59 18.39 -7.18
C LEU A 167 22.58 17.33 -6.69
N ASP A 168 22.80 16.05 -6.97
CA ASP A 168 21.94 14.96 -6.50
C ASP A 168 21.92 14.85 -4.98
N LEU A 169 23.09 14.97 -4.34
CA LEU A 169 23.19 15.02 -2.88
C LEU A 169 22.38 16.19 -2.30
N THR A 170 22.48 17.36 -2.93
CA THR A 170 21.75 18.56 -2.50
C THR A 170 20.24 18.38 -2.64
N LEU A 171 19.78 17.77 -3.73
CA LEU A 171 18.36 17.52 -3.96
C LEU A 171 17.77 16.57 -2.92
N VAL A 172 18.46 15.46 -2.58
CA VAL A 172 17.98 14.55 -1.52
C VAL A 172 17.91 15.24 -0.17
N VAL A 173 18.93 16.03 0.21
CA VAL A 173 18.92 16.78 1.48
C VAL A 173 17.77 17.78 1.56
N GLN A 174 17.41 18.42 0.45
CA GLN A 174 16.27 19.35 0.41
C GLN A 174 14.92 18.68 0.72
N GLN A 175 14.82 17.36 0.58
CA GLN A 175 13.60 16.61 0.87
C GLN A 175 13.53 16.06 2.30
N PHE A 176 14.57 16.26 3.13
CA PHE A 176 14.53 15.76 4.50
C PHE A 176 13.39 16.42 5.29
N ASN A 177 12.57 15.58 5.92
CA ASN A 177 11.41 15.99 6.73
C ASN A 177 10.25 16.64 5.95
N GLN A 178 10.13 16.38 4.64
CA GLN A 178 8.89 16.62 3.88
C GLN A 178 7.99 15.39 3.93
#